data_AF-A0A3M8DTV4-F1
#
_entry.id   AF-A0A3M8DTV4-F1
#
_cell.length_a   1.000
_cell.length_b   1.000
_cell.length_c   1.000
_cell.angle_alpha   90.00
_cell.angle_beta   90.00
_cell.angle_gamma   90.00
#
_symmetry.space_group_name_H-M   'P 1'
#
loop_
_entity.id
_entity.type
_entity.pdbx_description
1 polymer ?
#
loop_
_entity_poly.entity_id
_entity_poly.type
_entity_poly.pdbx_seq_one_letter_code
_entity_poly.pdbx_strand_id
1 'polypeptide(L)' 'MASATSAAQAVRNDVGLMWTEFQAEQVTFGATLKNVMRKRGWLTIPPAFTPPGVPTT' A
#
# COMPACT_ATOMS: atom_id res chain seq x y z
N MET A 1 -2.62 -2.84 -6.90
CA MET A 1 -1.49 -3.32 -7.74
C MET A 1 -1.83 -3.37 -9.22
N ALA A 2 -3.09 -3.63 -9.61
CA ALA A 2 -3.48 -3.56 -11.02
C ALA A 2 -3.18 -2.20 -11.67
N SER A 3 -3.48 -1.08 -11.00
CA SER A 3 -3.23 0.28 -11.50
C SER A 3 -1.75 0.59 -11.74
N ALA A 4 -0.85 0.22 -10.82
CA ALA A 4 0.59 0.36 -11.01
C ALA A 4 1.11 -0.42 -12.23
N THR A 5 0.68 -1.68 -12.39
CA THR A 5 1.06 -2.49 -13.56
C THR A 5 0.51 -1.88 -14.86
N SER A 6 -0.74 -1.43 -14.86
CA SER A 6 -1.35 -0.78 -16.02
C SER A 6 -0.67 0.55 -16.39
N ALA A 7 -0.24 1.35 -15.41
CA ALA A 7 0.55 2.55 -15.66
C ALA A 7 1.92 2.21 -16.28
N ALA A 8 2.61 1.18 -15.78
CA ALA A 8 3.92 0.77 -16.29
C ALA A 8 3.89 0.19 -17.71
N GLN A 9 2.77 -0.42 -18.11
CA GLN A 9 2.57 -0.99 -19.45
C GLN A 9 1.87 -0.03 -20.42
N ALA A 10 1.49 1.17 -19.98
CA ALA A 10 0.83 2.14 -20.83
C ALA A 10 1.84 2.79 -21.80
N VAL A 11 1.67 2.53 -23.09
CA VAL A 11 2.42 3.22 -24.16
C VAL A 11 1.88 4.64 -24.38
N ARG A 12 0.59 4.84 -24.09
CA ARG A 12 -0.09 6.12 -24.21
C ARG A 12 0.01 6.93 -22.91
N ASN A 13 0.51 8.16 -23.00
CA ASN A 13 0.77 9.02 -21.84
C ASN A 13 -0.51 9.40 -21.06
N ASP A 14 -1.62 9.68 -21.75
CA ASP A 14 -2.90 10.02 -21.13
C ASP A 14 -3.46 8.85 -20.30
N VAL A 15 -3.35 7.64 -20.83
CA VAL A 15 -3.75 6.42 -20.13
C VAL A 15 -2.82 6.15 -18.93
N GLY A 16 -1.51 6.33 -19.10
CA GLY A 16 -0.54 6.18 -18.01
C GLY A 16 -0.78 7.18 -16.87
N LEU A 17 -1.16 8.42 -17.20
CA LEU A 17 -1.52 9.44 -16.22
C LEU A 17 -2.81 9.07 -15.47
N MET A 18 -3.86 8.65 -16.18
CA MET A 18 -5.12 8.19 -15.58
C MET A 18 -4.89 7.06 -14.56
N TRP A 19 -4.06 6.06 -14.89
CA TRP A 19 -3.74 4.98 -13.95
C TRP A 19 -2.94 5.47 -12.74
N THR A 20 -2.10 6.48 -12.92
CA THR A 20 -1.32 7.10 -11.86
C THR A 20 -2.23 7.85 -10.88
N GLU A 21 -3.22 8.59 -11.38
CA GLU A 21 -4.25 9.24 -10.56
C GLU A 21 -5.05 8.23 -9.73
N PHE A 22 -5.51 7.14 -10.35
CA PHE A 22 -6.18 6.07 -9.61
C PHE A 22 -5.28 5.42 -8.57
N GLN A 23 -3.99 5.25 -8.86
CA GLN A 23 -3.03 4.70 -7.91
C GLN A 23 -2.82 5.64 -6.71
N ALA A 24 -2.81 6.96 -6.92
CA ALA A 24 -2.71 7.95 -5.86
C ALA A 24 -3.93 7.90 -4.93
N GLU A 25 -5.14 7.89 -5.48
CA GLU A 25 -6.38 7.79 -4.70
C GLU A 25 -6.45 6.47 -3.92
N GLN A 26 -6.04 5.35 -4.54
CA GLN A 26 -6.01 4.06 -3.88
C GLN A 26 -5.06 4.05 -2.67
N VAL A 27 -3.90 4.72 -2.75
CA VAL A 27 -2.95 4.82 -1.64
C VAL A 27 -3.52 5.69 -0.52
N THR A 28 -4.10 6.84 -0.84
CA THR A 28 -4.75 7.73 0.13
C THR A 28 -5.88 7.01 0.87
N PHE A 29 -6.74 6.30 0.15
CA PHE A 29 -7.79 5.47 0.74
C PHE A 29 -7.19 4.35 1.63
N GLY A 30 -6.17 3.64 1.15
CA GLY A 30 -5.51 2.59 1.93
C GLY A 30 -4.92 3.10 3.24
N ALA A 31 -4.31 4.29 3.24
CA ALA A 31 -3.74 4.92 4.43
C ALA A 31 -4.83 5.28 5.46
N THR A 32 -5.95 5.84 5.02
CA THR A 32 -7.08 6.17 5.91
C THR A 32 -7.77 4.92 6.44
N LEU A 33 -8.01 3.93 5.58
CA LEU A 33 -8.60 2.65 5.95
C LEU A 33 -7.75 1.88 6.96
N LYS A 34 -6.42 1.86 6.81
CA LYS A 34 -5.50 1.22 7.76
C LYS A 34 -5.69 1.74 9.19
N ASN A 35 -5.88 3.04 9.35
CA ASN A 35 -6.13 3.65 10.66
C ASN A 35 -7.47 3.19 11.26
N VAL A 36 -8.51 3.07 10.44
CA VAL A 36 -9.82 2.55 10.87
C VAL A 36 -9.71 1.07 11.25
N MET A 37 -9.06 0.26 10.42
CA MET A 37 -8.86 -1.18 10.67
C MET A 37 -8.13 -1.42 12.00
N ARG A 38 -7.10 -0.61 12.30
CA ARG A 38 -6.39 -0.69 13.60
C ARG A 38 -7.31 -0.36 14.77
N LYS A 39 -8.08 0.73 14.68
CA LYS A 39 -8.99 1.16 15.76
C LYS A 39 -10.11 0.15 16.04
N ARG A 40 -10.56 -0.56 15.00
CA ARG A 40 -11.65 -1.54 15.09
C ARG A 40 -11.18 -2.99 15.31
N GLY A 41 -9.87 -3.21 15.42
CA GLY A 41 -9.31 -4.56 15.58
C GLY A 41 -9.45 -5.45 14.34
N TRP A 42 -9.69 -4.88 13.17
CA TRP A 42 -9.84 -5.62 11.91
C TRP A 42 -8.50 -6.01 11.27
N LEU A 43 -7.40 -5.43 11.75
CA LEU A 43 -6.07 -5.66 11.20
C LEU A 43 -5.37 -6.80 11.96
N THR A 44 -5.05 -7.89 11.27
CA THR A 44 -4.12 -8.90 11.78
C THR A 44 -2.72 -8.30 11.83
N ILE A 45 -2.16 -8.17 13.03
CA ILE A 45 -0.83 -7.58 13.25
C ILE A 45 0.21 -8.66 12.96
N PRO A 46 1.16 -8.46 12.02
CA PRO A 46 2.24 -9.40 11.79
C PRO A 46 3.20 -9.44 12.99
N PRO A 47 3.98 -10.54 13.16
CA PRO A 47 5.03 -10.59 14.17
C PRO A 47 5.98 -9.39 14.06
N ALA A 48 6.41 -8.87 15.21
CA ALA A 48 7.37 -7.77 15.25
C ALA A 48 8.69 -8.19 14.59
N PHE A 49 9.29 -7.30 13.81
CA PHE A 49 10.59 -7.52 13.22
C PHE A 49 11.68 -7.49 14.30
N THR A 50 12.43 -8.59 14.43
CA THR A 50 13.60 -8.67 15.31
C THR A 50 14.87 -8.53 14.45
N PRO A 51 15.64 -7.44 14.59
CA PRO A 51 16.88 -7.29 13.84
C PRO A 51 17.91 -8.36 14.25
N PRO A 52 18.82 -8.77 13.36
CA PRO A 52 19.92 -9.65 13.73
C PRO A 52 20.84 -8.99 14.77
N GLY A 53 21.19 -9.69 15.84
CA GLY A 53 22.16 -9.22 16.84
C GLY A 53 21.58 -8.52 18.08
N VAL A 54 20.25 -8.42 18.23
CA VAL A 54 19.66 -8.05 19.52
C VAL A 54 19.82 -9.19 20.51
N PRO A 55 20.26 -8.93 21.76
CA PRO A 55 20.30 -9.96 22.79
C PRO A 55 18.88 -10.47 23.08
N THR A 56 18.65 -11.77 22.91
CA THR A 56 17.46 -12.44 23.44
C THR A 56 17.70 -12.69 24.92
N THR A 57 17.16 -11.83 25.79
CA THR A 57 17.08 -12.07 27.23
C THR A 57 16.03 -13.12 27.54
#